data_AF-A0AAE4YWR1-F1
#
_entry.id   AF-A0AAE4YWR1-F1
#
_cell.length_a   1.000
_cell.length_b   1.000
_cell.length_c   1.000
_cell.angle_alpha   90.00
_cell.angle_beta   90.00
_cell.angle_gamma   90.00
#
_symmetry.space_group_name_H-M   'P 1'
#
loop_
_entity.id
_entity.type
_entity.pdbx_description
1 polymer ?
#
loop_
_entity_poly.entity_id
_entity_poly.type
_entity_poly.pdbx_seq_one_letter_code
_entity_poly.pdbx_strand_id
1 'polypeptide(L)'
;MCSDTDLLQAIQTYFDALYACDLSLFDQIFHPACSLFDADEGAITVDPIADYRQVIAKRVSPASRSQDREDEIILIDWLSPAAATVKVRLRIHADVFVDHLCFIKDIEGWRIVAKVWHLETVRTSSPAS
;
A
#
# COMPACT_ATOMS: atom_id res chain seq x y z
N MET A 1 6.66 16.06 -17.59
CA MET A 1 5.85 16.21 -16.35
C MET A 1 6.82 16.14 -15.18
N CYS A 2 6.56 16.88 -14.10
CA CYS A 2 7.45 16.90 -12.93
C CYS A 2 7.41 15.51 -12.25
N SER A 3 8.56 14.98 -11.84
CA SER A 3 8.65 13.63 -11.25
C SER A 3 7.70 13.44 -10.06
N ASP A 4 7.48 14.52 -9.30
CA ASP A 4 6.63 14.56 -8.11
C ASP A 4 5.16 14.27 -8.42
N THR A 5 4.62 14.84 -9.50
CA THR A 5 3.20 14.64 -9.87
C THR A 5 2.94 13.18 -10.26
N ASP A 6 3.87 12.58 -11.00
CA ASP A 6 3.75 11.19 -11.44
C ASP A 6 3.83 10.22 -10.24
N LEU A 7 4.70 10.50 -9.25
CA LEU A 7 4.81 9.67 -8.04
C LEU A 7 3.56 9.79 -7.17
N LEU A 8 3.03 11.01 -6.98
CA LEU A 8 1.79 11.22 -6.22
C LEU A 8 0.60 10.46 -6.84
N GLN A 9 0.52 10.42 -8.18
CA GLN A 9 -0.49 9.62 -8.87
C GLN A 9 -0.30 8.12 -8.62
N ALA A 10 0.93 7.63 -8.64
CA ALA A 10 1.24 6.24 -8.30
C ALA A 10 0.87 5.89 -6.84
N ILE A 11 1.13 6.79 -5.89
CA ILE A 11 0.72 6.62 -4.49
C ILE A 11 -0.82 6.59 -4.39
N GLN A 12 -1.53 7.41 -5.17
CA GLN A 12 -2.99 7.36 -5.21
C GLN A 12 -3.49 6.03 -5.79
N THR A 13 -2.88 5.53 -6.86
CA THR A 13 -3.18 4.19 -7.42
C THR A 13 -2.99 3.10 -6.37
N TYR A 14 -1.95 3.18 -5.54
CA TYR A 14 -1.75 2.26 -4.42
C TYR A 14 -2.92 2.28 -3.42
N PHE A 15 -3.33 3.47 -2.97
CA PHE A 15 -4.47 3.58 -2.05
C PHE A 15 -5.77 3.06 -2.70
N ASP A 16 -6.02 3.41 -3.96
CA ASP A 16 -7.21 2.98 -4.68
C ASP A 16 -7.26 1.47 -4.90
N ALA A 17 -6.13 0.85 -5.24
CA ALA A 17 -6.01 -0.61 -5.37
C ALA A 17 -6.43 -1.32 -4.07
N LEU A 18 -6.00 -0.83 -2.91
CA LEU A 18 -6.32 -1.44 -1.62
C LEU A 18 -7.74 -1.11 -1.13
N TYR A 19 -8.20 0.12 -1.37
CA TYR A 19 -9.55 0.56 -1.00
C TYR A 19 -10.63 -0.15 -1.81
N ALA A 20 -10.44 -0.30 -3.11
CA ALA A 20 -11.37 -0.98 -4.00
C ALA A 20 -11.15 -2.50 -4.08
N CYS A 21 -9.99 -2.99 -3.61
CA CYS A 21 -9.49 -4.35 -3.90
C CYS A 21 -9.45 -4.63 -5.41
N ASP A 22 -9.06 -3.63 -6.19
CA ASP A 22 -8.96 -3.70 -7.64
C ASP A 22 -7.62 -4.32 -8.05
N LEU A 23 -7.68 -5.54 -8.59
CA LEU A 23 -6.50 -6.27 -9.02
C LEU A 23 -5.81 -5.67 -10.25
N SER A 24 -6.52 -4.91 -11.08
CA SER A 24 -5.90 -4.22 -12.21
C SER A 24 -5.01 -3.07 -11.73
N LEU A 25 -5.50 -2.28 -10.76
CA LEU A 25 -4.70 -1.21 -10.15
C LEU A 25 -3.55 -1.79 -9.31
N PHE A 26 -3.81 -2.91 -8.64
CA PHE A 26 -2.77 -3.65 -7.91
C PHE A 26 -1.65 -4.12 -8.84
N ASP A 27 -1.99 -4.79 -9.93
CA ASP A 27 -1.04 -5.33 -10.91
C ASP A 27 -0.29 -4.21 -11.65
N GLN A 28 -0.91 -3.03 -11.77
CA GLN A 28 -0.26 -1.83 -12.30
C GLN A 28 0.80 -1.28 -11.33
N ILE A 29 0.50 -1.21 -10.03
CA ILE A 29 1.33 -0.48 -9.07
C ILE A 29 2.42 -1.33 -8.42
N PHE A 30 2.25 -2.65 -8.33
CA PHE A 30 3.26 -3.55 -7.78
C PHE A 30 4.08 -4.22 -8.88
N HIS A 31 5.41 -4.20 -8.72
CA HIS A 31 6.28 -4.97 -9.60
C HIS A 31 6.08 -6.48 -9.37
N PRO A 32 6.10 -7.34 -10.42
CA PRO A 32 5.84 -8.79 -10.27
C PRO A 32 6.83 -9.54 -9.38
N ALA A 33 8.02 -8.98 -9.16
CA ALA A 33 9.05 -9.50 -8.25
C ALA A 33 9.03 -8.84 -6.85
N CYS A 34 8.02 -8.01 -6.55
CA CYS A 34 7.90 -7.36 -5.25
C CYS A 34 7.68 -8.40 -4.13
N SER A 35 8.05 -8.03 -2.92
CA SER A 35 7.70 -8.77 -1.70
C SER A 35 7.34 -7.79 -0.59
N LEU A 36 6.47 -8.24 0.30
CA LEU A 36 6.13 -7.56 1.53
C LEU A 36 6.88 -8.20 2.69
N PHE A 37 7.27 -7.38 3.66
CA PHE A 37 7.97 -7.82 4.86
C PHE A 37 7.32 -7.19 6.08
N ASP A 38 7.19 -7.95 7.15
CA ASP A 38 6.86 -7.44 8.48
C ASP A 38 7.59 -8.25 9.56
N ALA A 39 7.39 -7.86 10.81
CA ALA A 39 7.87 -8.61 11.96
C ALA A 39 6.86 -8.56 13.12
N ASP A 40 5.57 -8.37 12.83
CA ASP A 40 4.54 -8.11 13.84
C ASP A 40 4.31 -9.33 14.75
N GLU A 41 4.62 -10.53 14.26
CA GLU A 41 4.58 -11.79 15.02
C GLU A 41 5.90 -12.13 15.74
N GLY A 42 6.86 -11.19 15.79
CA GLY A 42 8.15 -11.38 16.47
C GLY A 42 9.19 -12.17 15.65
N ALA A 43 8.90 -12.46 14.39
CA ALA A 43 9.83 -13.05 13.42
C ALA A 43 9.65 -12.37 12.06
N ILE A 44 10.71 -12.33 11.25
CA ILE A 44 10.63 -11.77 9.90
C ILE A 44 9.78 -12.69 9.02
N THR A 45 8.72 -12.12 8.45
CA THR A 45 7.87 -12.75 7.44
C THR A 45 8.22 -12.17 6.07
N VAL A 46 7.97 -12.97 5.03
CA VAL A 46 8.10 -12.54 3.64
C VAL A 46 6.88 -13.02 2.89
N ASP A 47 6.09 -12.09 2.36
CA ASP A 47 4.98 -12.39 1.46
C ASP A 47 5.38 -12.03 0.03
N PRO A 48 5.63 -13.01 -0.84
CA PRO A 48 5.71 -12.78 -2.27
C PRO A 48 4.47 -12.03 -2.77
N ILE A 49 4.64 -11.12 -3.74
CA ILE A 49 3.52 -10.29 -4.20
C ILE A 49 2.35 -11.13 -4.75
N ALA A 50 2.62 -12.32 -5.29
CA ALA A 50 1.60 -13.25 -5.75
C ALA A 50 0.67 -13.74 -4.62
N ASP A 51 1.22 -13.97 -3.42
CA ASP A 51 0.46 -14.40 -2.25
C ASP A 51 -0.36 -13.23 -1.69
N TYR A 52 0.25 -12.05 -1.57
CA TYR A 52 -0.46 -10.84 -1.17
C TYR A 52 -1.60 -10.48 -2.15
N ARG A 53 -1.39 -10.67 -3.46
CA ARG A 53 -2.43 -10.50 -4.48
C ARG A 53 -3.64 -11.40 -4.23
N GLN A 54 -3.42 -12.65 -3.79
CA GLN A 54 -4.52 -13.55 -3.43
C GLN A 54 -5.28 -13.07 -2.19
N VAL A 55 -4.60 -12.44 -1.23
CA VAL A 55 -5.24 -11.80 -0.07
C VAL A 55 -6.16 -10.68 -0.55
N ILE A 56 -5.69 -9.80 -1.44
CA ILE A 56 -6.51 -8.72 -2.01
C ILE A 56 -7.71 -9.28 -2.79
N ALA A 57 -7.50 -10.32 -3.61
CA ALA A 57 -8.56 -10.93 -4.40
C ALA A 57 -9.71 -11.53 -3.57
N LYS A 58 -9.42 -11.96 -2.34
CA LYS A 58 -10.40 -12.56 -1.42
C LYS A 58 -10.96 -11.55 -0.41
N ARG A 59 -10.35 -10.38 -0.28
CA ARG A 59 -10.73 -9.36 0.70
C ARG A 59 -12.05 -8.72 0.27
N VAL A 60 -12.98 -8.57 1.23
CA VAL A 60 -14.15 -7.70 1.04
C VAL A 60 -13.64 -6.26 1.02
N SER A 61 -13.89 -5.52 -0.06
CA SER A 61 -13.26 -4.20 -0.18
C SER A 61 -13.79 -3.20 0.86
N PRO A 62 -12.93 -2.31 1.41
CA PRO A 62 -13.38 -1.13 2.15
C PRO A 62 -14.45 -0.33 1.39
N ALA A 63 -14.27 -0.19 0.07
CA ALA A 63 -15.22 0.49 -0.81
C ALA A 63 -16.62 -0.13 -0.77
N SER A 64 -16.75 -1.46 -0.78
CA SER A 64 -18.06 -2.12 -0.74
C SER A 64 -18.79 -1.94 0.60
N ARG A 65 -18.09 -1.47 1.64
CA ARG A 65 -18.66 -1.12 2.95
C ARG A 65 -18.87 0.39 3.12
N SER A 66 -18.66 1.19 2.07
CA SER A 66 -18.67 2.65 2.14
C SER A 66 -17.78 3.17 3.26
N GLN A 67 -16.63 2.54 3.47
CA GLN A 67 -15.72 2.90 4.53
C GLN A 67 -15.11 4.28 4.27
N ASP A 68 -15.13 5.18 5.26
CA ASP A 68 -14.36 6.43 5.16
C ASP A 68 -12.88 6.17 4.94
N ARG A 69 -12.31 6.88 3.97
CA ARG A 69 -10.89 6.80 3.63
C ARG A 69 -10.06 7.55 4.65
N GLU A 70 -8.95 6.95 5.03
CA GLU A 70 -7.99 7.49 5.99
C GLU A 70 -6.58 7.34 5.43
N ASP A 71 -6.42 7.81 4.20
CA ASP A 71 -5.18 7.72 3.45
C ASP A 71 -4.31 8.94 3.76
N GLU A 72 -3.06 8.69 4.13
CA GLU A 72 -2.11 9.74 4.50
C GLU A 72 -0.73 9.44 3.93
N ILE A 73 -0.13 10.44 3.28
CA ILE A 73 1.28 10.42 2.90
C ILE A 73 2.06 11.08 4.04
N ILE A 74 2.85 10.29 4.77
CA ILE A 74 3.64 10.76 5.92
C ILE A 74 4.99 11.32 5.46
N LEU A 75 5.64 10.64 4.51
CA LEU A 75 6.98 10.99 4.03
C LEU A 75 7.13 10.60 2.55
N ILE A 76 7.83 11.43 1.80
CA ILE A 76 8.46 11.06 0.53
C ILE A 76 9.95 11.38 0.67
N ASP A 77 10.79 10.37 0.56
CA ASP A 77 12.25 10.49 0.56
C ASP A 77 12.81 10.05 -0.79
N TRP A 78 13.45 10.97 -1.50
CA TRP A 78 13.93 10.75 -2.85
C TRP A 78 15.36 10.23 -2.83
N LEU A 79 15.57 9.01 -3.33
CA LEU A 79 16.91 8.47 -3.56
C LEU A 79 17.49 9.02 -4.88
N SER A 80 16.65 9.21 -5.89
CA SER A 80 17.01 9.76 -7.20
C SER A 80 15.75 10.23 -7.95
N PRO A 81 15.85 10.88 -9.12
CA PRO A 81 14.67 11.22 -9.92
C PRO A 81 13.76 10.03 -10.30
N ALA A 82 14.28 8.80 -10.23
CA ALA A 82 13.58 7.56 -10.59
C ALA A 82 13.46 6.56 -9.40
N ALA A 83 13.76 6.98 -8.17
CA ALA A 83 13.64 6.12 -6.99
C ALA A 83 13.27 6.93 -5.75
N ALA A 84 12.28 6.45 -5.00
CA ALA A 84 11.82 7.09 -3.77
C ALA A 84 11.34 6.06 -2.75
N THR A 85 11.53 6.34 -1.46
CA THR A 85 10.85 5.66 -0.37
C THR A 85 9.69 6.52 0.09
N VAL A 86 8.49 5.95 0.12
CA VAL A 86 7.27 6.65 0.56
C VAL A 86 6.76 5.99 1.83
N LYS A 87 6.53 6.78 2.88
CA LYS A 87 5.83 6.31 4.07
C LYS A 87 4.38 6.73 4.00
N VAL A 88 3.46 5.78 4.11
CA VAL A 88 2.02 6.04 4.11
C VAL A 88 1.34 5.44 5.33
N ARG A 89 0.18 5.98 5.66
CA ARG A 89 -0.78 5.37 6.59
C ARG A 89 -2.12 5.21 5.87
N LEU A 90 -2.80 4.11 6.13
CA LEU A 90 -4.11 3.81 5.57
C LEU A 90 -4.91 2.88 6.47
N ARG A 91 -6.23 2.91 6.33
CA ARG A 91 -7.14 2.01 7.06
C ARG A 91 -7.80 0.99 6.14
N ILE A 92 -7.69 -0.28 6.50
CA ILE A 92 -8.46 -1.38 5.91
C ILE A 92 -9.31 -1.99 7.02
N HIS A 93 -10.62 -1.76 6.98
CA HIS A 93 -11.55 -2.18 8.01
C HIS A 93 -11.22 -1.59 9.38
N ALA A 94 -10.92 -2.43 10.37
CA ALA A 94 -10.50 -1.98 11.69
C ALA A 94 -9.00 -1.65 11.72
N ASP A 95 -8.23 -2.17 10.78
CA ASP A 95 -6.78 -2.19 10.86
C ASP A 95 -6.19 -0.93 10.23
N VAL A 96 -5.36 -0.23 10.98
CA VAL A 96 -4.59 0.93 10.53
C VAL A 96 -3.15 0.47 10.31
N PHE A 97 -2.72 0.54 9.06
CA PHE A 97 -1.39 0.13 8.64
C PHE A 97 -0.50 1.35 8.40
N VAL A 98 0.79 1.18 8.67
CA VAL A 98 1.84 2.09 8.22
C VAL A 98 2.80 1.32 7.34
N ASP A 99 3.00 1.81 6.12
CA ASP A 99 3.83 1.16 5.12
C ASP A 99 5.01 2.03 4.72
N HIS A 100 6.18 1.42 4.56
CA HIS A 100 7.25 1.95 3.74
C HIS A 100 7.20 1.27 2.37
N LEU A 101 7.00 2.08 1.33
CA LEU A 101 6.90 1.66 -0.05
C LEU A 101 8.16 2.12 -0.79
N CYS A 102 8.95 1.17 -1.29
CA CYS A 102 10.07 1.48 -2.16
C CYS A 102 9.57 1.54 -3.61
N PHE A 103 9.57 2.73 -4.18
CA PHE A 103 9.17 2.99 -5.56
C PHE A 103 10.37 3.12 -6.49
N ILE A 104 10.26 2.52 -7.68
CA ILE A 104 11.18 2.70 -8.80
C ILE A 104 10.38 3.12 -10.03
N LYS A 105 10.92 4.08 -10.80
CA LYS A 105 10.37 4.52 -12.08
C LYS A 105 11.17 3.90 -13.22
N ASP A 106 10.48 3.19 -14.10
CA ASP A 106 11.04 2.75 -15.39
C ASP A 106 10.24 3.32 -16.56
N ILE A 107 10.37 2.71 -17.74
CA ILE A 107 9.65 3.14 -18.95
C ILE A 107 8.13 2.96 -18.85
N GLU A 108 7.66 2.05 -17.99
CA GLU A 108 6.24 1.76 -17.77
C GLU A 108 5.64 2.67 -16.68
N GLY A 109 6.50 3.32 -15.88
CA GLY A 109 6.12 4.28 -14.85
C GLY A 109 6.62 3.88 -13.47
N TRP A 110 6.01 4.47 -12.44
CA TRP A 110 6.33 4.19 -11.05
C TRP A 110 5.68 2.88 -10.58
N ARG A 111 6.48 2.00 -9.97
CA ARG A 111 6.03 0.76 -9.34
C ARG A 111 6.68 0.55 -7.99
N ILE A 112 5.96 -0.12 -7.10
CA ILE A 112 6.45 -0.59 -5.80
C ILE A 112 7.25 -1.86 -6.03
N VAL A 113 8.53 -1.85 -5.64
CA VAL A 113 9.43 -3.01 -5.76
C VAL A 113 9.67 -3.73 -4.44
N ALA A 114 9.39 -3.07 -3.31
CA ALA A 114 9.40 -3.66 -1.98
C ALA A 114 8.45 -2.89 -1.07
N LYS A 115 7.83 -3.58 -0.12
CA LYS A 115 7.00 -2.97 0.92
C LYS A 115 7.39 -3.55 2.28
N VAL A 116 7.60 -2.69 3.26
CA VAL A 116 7.67 -3.07 4.68
C VAL A 116 6.47 -2.48 5.37
N TRP A 117 5.75 -3.26 6.16
CA TRP A 117 4.52 -2.80 6.80
C TRP A 117 4.47 -3.13 8.28
N HIS A 118 3.61 -2.40 8.97
CA HIS A 118 3.33 -2.59 10.39
C HIS A 118 1.86 -2.28 10.66
N LEU A 119 1.20 -3.13 11.44
CA LEU A 119 -0.11 -2.86 12.00
C LEU A 119 0.02 -1.89 13.17
N GLU A 120 -0.19 -0.59 12.91
CA GLU A 120 -0.01 0.47 13.90
C GLU A 120 -1.11 0.40 14.98
N THR A 121 -2.36 0.17 14.60
CA THR A 121 -3.48 0.10 15.56
C THR A 121 -4.66 -0.67 14.96
N VAL A 122 -5.41 -1.36 15.81
CA VAL A 122 -6.71 -1.94 15.47
C VAL A 122 -7.82 -1.11 16.11
N ARG A 123 -8.74 -0.58 15.30
CA ARG A 123 -9.91 0.15 15.79
C ARG A 123 -10.91 -0.81 16.41
N THR A 124 -11.06 -0.73 17.73
CA THR A 124 -12.23 -1.30 18.40
C THR A 124 -13.45 -0.45 18.07
N SER A 125 -14.50 -1.03 17.52
CA SER A 125 -15.80 -0.37 17.51
C SER A 125 -16.23 -0.13 18.95
N SER A 126 -16.41 1.13 19.36
CA SER A 126 -17.19 1.43 20.56
C SER A 126 -18.56 0.74 20.41
N PRO A 127 -19.05 0.02 21.43
CA PRO A 127 -20.44 -0.40 21.41
C PRO A 127 -21.28 0.87 21.31
N ALA A 128 -22.14 0.93 20.29
CA ALA A 128 -23.09 2.01 20.12
C ALA A 128 -23.81 2.23 21.45
N SER A 129 -23.69 3.45 21.98
CA SER A 129 -24.42 3.91 23.17
C SER A 129 -25.90 4.07 22.87
#